data_AF-A0A6I3U6L6-F1
#
_entry.id   AF-A0A6I3U6L6-F1
#
_cell.length_a   1.000
_cell.length_b   1.000
_cell.length_c   1.000
_cell.angle_alpha   90.00
_cell.angle_beta   90.00
_cell.angle_gamma   90.00
#
_symmetry.space_group_name_H-M   'P 1'
#
loop_
_entity.id
_entity.type
_entity.pdbx_description
1 polymer ?
#
loop_
_entity_poly.entity_id
_entity_poly.type
_entity_poly.pdbx_seq_one_letter_code
_entity_poly.pdbx_strand_id
1 'polypeptide(L)' 'IADREEAIKAAMAITNQELDAVIIAGKGADCYQIVQGKKKDYPGDAAIAERYL' A
#
# COMPACT_ATOMS: atom_id res chain seq x y z
N ILE A 1 -2.86 -6.47 9.30
CA ILE A 1 -2.19 -7.25 8.24
C ILE A 1 -0.74 -6.80 8.20
N ALA A 2 0.23 -7.71 8.36
CA ALA A 2 1.64 -7.35 8.51
C ALA A 2 2.33 -7.07 7.16
N ASP A 3 1.91 -7.78 6.11
CA ASP A 3 2.34 -7.49 4.74
C ASP A 3 1.67 -6.21 4.23
N ARG A 4 2.45 -5.32 3.62
CA ARG A 4 1.98 -4.00 3.20
C ARG A 4 1.09 -4.09 1.96
N GLU A 5 1.41 -4.98 1.02
CA GLU A 5 0.60 -5.17 -0.19
C GLU A 5 -0.76 -5.78 0.16
N GLU A 6 -0.78 -6.78 1.04
CA GLU A 6 -2.04 -7.35 1.55
C GLU A 6 -2.88 -6.31 2.31
N ALA A 7 -2.24 -5.42 3.08
CA ALA A 7 -2.94 -4.33 3.78
C ALA A 7 -3.56 -3.32 2.81
N ILE A 8 -2.84 -2.93 1.76
CA ILE A 8 -3.37 -2.04 0.72
C ILE A 8 -4.53 -2.72 -0.01
N LYS A 9 -4.36 -3.97 -0.45
CA LYS A 9 -5.44 -4.74 -1.10
C LYS A 9 -6.69 -4.83 -0.23
N ALA A 10 -6.54 -5.11 1.06
CA ALA A 10 -7.66 -5.19 1.98
C ALA A 10 -8.35 -3.84 2.16
N ALA A 11 -7.59 -2.74 2.27
CA ALA A 11 -8.15 -1.40 2.36
C ALA A 11 -8.96 -1.04 1.10
N MET A 12 -8.39 -1.28 -0.08
CA MET A 12 -9.06 -1.03 -1.36
C MET A 12 -10.35 -1.84 -1.51
N ALA A 13 -10.38 -3.10 -1.04
CA ALA A 13 -11.57 -3.94 -1.10
C ALA A 13 -12.70 -3.50 -0.14
N ILE A 14 -12.36 -2.82 0.96
CA ILE A 14 -13.33 -2.34 1.96
C ILE A 14 -13.92 -0.98 1.55
N THR A 15 -13.13 -0.16 0.84
CA THR A 15 -13.55 1.14 0.28
C THR A 15 -14.43 0.92 -0.95
N ASN A 16 -15.73 0.72 -0.69
CA ASN A 16 -16.71 0.37 -1.71
C ASN A 16 -17.89 1.34 -1.82
N GLN A 17 -17.93 2.37 -0.96
CA GLN A 17 -18.90 3.44 -1.08
C GLN A 17 -18.30 4.64 -1.81
N GLU A 18 -19.12 5.36 -2.58
CA GLU A 18 -18.69 6.52 -3.39
C GLU A 18 -17.99 7.62 -2.57
N LEU A 19 -18.33 7.74 -1.29
CA LEU A 19 -17.78 8.75 -0.38
C LEU A 19 -16.62 8.23 0.48
N ASP A 20 -16.22 6.96 0.32
CA ASP A 20 -15.08 6.41 1.04
C ASP A 20 -13.77 6.89 0.42
N ALA A 21 -12.76 7.05 1.26
CA ALA A 21 -11.39 7.33 0.82
C ALA A 21 -10.40 6.48 1.62
N VAL A 22 -9.35 6.00 0.94
CA VAL A 22 -8.20 5.34 1.59
C VAL A 22 -7.02 6.30 1.62
N ILE A 23 -6.44 6.50 2.80
CA ILE A 23 -5.18 7.23 2.97
C ILE A 23 -4.07 6.21 3.25
N ILE A 24 -3.11 6.10 2.34
CA ILE A 24 -1.90 5.29 2.52
C ILE A 24 -0.75 6.22 2.89
N ALA A 25 -0.20 6.08 4.10
CA ALA A 25 0.82 6.98 4.63
C ALA A 25 2.13 6.26 5.02
N GLY A 26 3.20 7.05 5.16
CA GLY A 26 4.48 6.61 5.73
C GLY A 26 5.57 6.21 4.74
N LYS A 27 5.31 6.20 3.43
CA LYS A 27 6.36 6.02 2.40
C LYS A 27 6.49 7.16 1.41
N GLY A 28 5.38 7.82 1.04
CA GLY A 28 5.42 8.81 -0.03
C GLY A 28 5.97 8.18 -1.32
N ALA A 29 7.07 8.71 -1.84
CA ALA A 29 7.71 8.23 -3.07
C ALA A 29 8.71 7.07 -2.88
N ASP A 30 8.89 6.56 -1.65
CA ASP A 30 9.87 5.51 -1.37
C ASP A 30 9.44 4.12 -1.90
N CYS A 31 10.15 3.61 -2.91
CA CYS A 31 9.96 2.29 -3.51
C CYS A 31 10.83 1.19 -2.88
N TYR A 32 10.95 1.17 -1.55
CA TYR A 32 11.64 0.10 -0.82
C TYR A 32 11.01 -0.15 0.55
N GLN A 33 11.23 -1.34 1.12
CA GLN A 33 10.90 -1.67 2.51
C GLN A 33 12.14 -2.15 3.25
N ILE A 34 12.33 -1.67 4.48
CA ILE A 34 13.37 -2.19 5.36
C ILE A 34 12.80 -3.41 6.07
N VAL A 35 13.29 -4.59 5.69
CA VAL A 35 12.94 -5.87 6.33
C VAL A 35 14.21 -6.42 6.96
N GLN A 36 14.21 -6.59 8.29
CA GLN A 36 15.37 -7.07 9.04
C GLN A 36 16.66 -6.25 8.74
N GLY A 37 16.53 -4.93 8.67
CA GLY A 37 17.65 -4.03 8.40
C GLY A 37 18.12 -3.96 6.93
N LYS A 38 17.49 -4.72 6.01
CA LYS A 38 17.83 -4.70 4.59
C LYS A 38 16.77 -3.97 3.78
N LYS A 39 17.19 -3.12 2.85
CA LYS A 39 16.30 -2.55 1.83
C LYS A 39 15.93 -3.66 0.86
N LYS A 40 14.64 -3.97 0.80
CA LYS A 40 14.03 -4.84 -0.18
C LYS A 40 13.24 -3.98 -1.16
N ASP A 41 13.33 -4.28 -2.45
CA ASP A 41 12.52 -3.60 -3.46
C ASP A 41 11.03 -3.72 -3.14
N TYR A 42 10.34 -2.61 -3.35
CA TYR A 42 8.91 -2.47 -3.10
C TYR A 42 8.33 -1.56 -4.18
N PRO A 43 7.25 -1.93 -4.88
CA PRO A 43 6.74 -1.13 -6.01
C PRO A 43 6.33 0.31 -5.69
N GLY A 44 6.04 0.61 -4.41
CA GLY A 44 5.49 1.90 -3.98
C GLY A 44 3.99 1.80 -3.68
N ASP A 45 3.52 2.62 -2.74
CA ASP A 45 2.12 2.58 -2.26
C ASP A 45 1.14 2.87 -3.41
N ALA A 46 1.42 3.89 -4.23
CA ALA A 46 0.59 4.27 -5.37
C ALA A 46 0.52 3.16 -6.44
N ALA A 47 1.67 2.61 -6.83
CA ALA A 47 1.75 1.57 -7.85
C ALA A 47 1.04 0.27 -7.45
N ILE A 48 0.94 -0.02 -6.14
CA ILE A 48 0.16 -1.16 -5.65
C ILE A 48 -1.33 -0.82 -5.64
N ALA A 49 -1.72 0.37 -5.15
CA ALA A 49 -3.12 0.78 -5.10
C ALA A 49 -3.76 0.85 -6.50
N GLU A 50 -3.04 1.33 -7.52
CA GLU A 50 -3.48 1.40 -8.92
C GLU A 50 -3.89 0.05 -9.51
N ARG A 51 -3.40 -1.08 -8.96
CA ARG A 51 -3.78 -2.43 -9.43
C ARG A 51 -5.21 -2.82 -9.03
N TYR A 52 -5.85 -2.05 -8.15
CA TYR A 52 -7.15 -2.34 -7.54
C TYR A 52 -8.19 -1.22 -7.77
N LEU A 53 -7.88 -0.25 -8.63
CA LEU A 53 -8.81 0.80 -9.08
C LEU A 53 -9.65 0.35 -10.28
#